data_AF-A0A1F7KZZ9-F1
#
_entry.id   AF-A0A1F7KZZ9-F1
#
_cell.length_a   1.000
_cell.length_b   1.000
_cell.length_c   1.000
_cell.angle_alpha   90.00
_cell.angle_beta   90.00
_cell.angle_gamma   90.00
#
_symmetry.space_group_name_H-M   'P 1'
#
loop_
_entity.id
_entity.type
_entity.pdbx_description
1 polymer ?
#
loop_
_entity_poly.entity_id
_entity_poly.type
_entity_poly.pdbx_seq_one_letter_code
_entity_poly.pdbx_strand_id
1 'polypeptide(L)'
;MKNNIPPYQNKKQLRQAYQRLGSTRKVARLFNVSNGTIICWMRKFHISREPKLYLSNSNSGRGRLCELYIVEHPYFTMHFKDLGEFDDKSRYDGLWFGDRVNIKSSHSKKKFTFRIKKIKHDVVYYICCIYIDEIDPLIPTEVFIIPAKNSPRTSITATLGSKSKYAQFRLSLKRGKEFTIKSEREYNEKFKKKYRYPTKK
;
A
#
# COMPACT_ATOMS: atom_id res chain seq x y z
N MET A 1 -36.87 -1.99 -14.40
CA MET A 1 -36.48 -1.07 -15.49
C MET A 1 -34.96 -1.01 -15.55
N LYS A 2 -34.36 -1.37 -16.71
CA LYS A 2 -32.92 -1.23 -16.95
C LYS A 2 -32.65 0.24 -17.25
N ASN A 3 -31.94 0.94 -16.38
CA ASN A 3 -31.55 2.33 -16.64
C ASN A 3 -30.54 2.35 -17.81
N ASN A 4 -30.95 2.98 -18.91
CA ASN A 4 -30.09 3.39 -20.02
C ASN A 4 -29.07 4.41 -19.48
N ILE A 5 -27.87 3.94 -19.15
CA ILE A 5 -26.71 4.80 -18.88
C ILE A 5 -25.98 4.97 -20.21
N PRO A 6 -25.77 6.18 -20.76
CA PRO A 6 -24.88 6.35 -21.90
C PRO A 6 -23.43 6.35 -21.37
N PRO A 7 -22.65 5.27 -21.49
CA PRO A 7 -21.36 5.19 -20.80
C PRO A 7 -20.25 5.52 -21.79
N TYR A 8 -19.34 6.43 -21.41
CA TYR A 8 -17.93 6.42 -21.85
C TYR A 8 -17.68 6.29 -23.37
N GLN A 9 -17.29 7.38 -24.04
CA GLN A 9 -17.04 7.31 -25.48
C GLN A 9 -15.66 6.73 -25.84
N ASN A 10 -14.59 7.01 -25.07
CA ASN A 10 -13.24 6.50 -25.37
C ASN A 10 -12.19 6.72 -24.24
N LYS A 11 -11.01 6.10 -24.39
CA LYS A 11 -9.87 6.10 -23.43
C LYS A 11 -9.40 7.51 -23.09
N LYS A 12 -9.40 8.41 -24.08
CA LYS A 12 -8.94 9.79 -23.92
C LYS A 12 -9.83 10.55 -22.95
N GLN A 13 -11.16 10.43 -23.09
CA GLN A 13 -12.14 11.12 -22.25
C GLN A 13 -12.03 10.71 -20.77
N LEU A 14 -11.91 9.42 -20.48
CA LEU A 14 -11.76 8.92 -19.10
C LEU A 14 -10.45 9.35 -18.47
N ARG A 15 -9.34 9.32 -19.23
CA ARG A 15 -8.03 9.78 -18.75
C ARG A 15 -8.08 11.27 -18.40
N GLN A 16 -8.61 12.10 -19.29
CA GLN A 16 -8.75 13.54 -19.06
C GLN A 16 -9.67 13.85 -17.88
N ALA A 17 -10.84 13.18 -17.79
CA ALA A 17 -11.75 13.35 -16.66
C ALA A 17 -11.09 12.97 -15.33
N TYR A 18 -10.33 11.87 -15.32
CA TYR A 18 -9.61 11.42 -14.14
C TYR A 18 -8.45 12.33 -13.76
N GLN A 19 -7.62 12.79 -14.70
CA GLN A 19 -6.56 13.76 -14.45
C GLN A 19 -7.11 15.09 -13.90
N ARG A 20 -8.23 15.57 -14.46
CA ARG A 20 -8.88 16.79 -13.99
C ARG A 20 -9.45 16.67 -12.58
N LEU A 21 -10.08 15.54 -12.27
CA LEU A 21 -10.82 15.36 -11.02
C LEU A 21 -10.03 14.66 -9.90
N GLY A 22 -8.96 13.96 -10.27
CA GLY A 22 -8.10 13.09 -9.44
C GLY A 22 -8.78 11.85 -8.84
N SER A 23 -10.13 11.77 -8.86
CA SER A 23 -10.90 10.80 -8.05
C SER A 23 -11.84 9.98 -8.92
N THR A 24 -11.75 8.67 -8.81
CA THR A 24 -12.72 7.74 -9.42
C THR A 24 -14.16 8.00 -8.95
N ARG A 25 -14.36 8.41 -7.69
CA ARG A 25 -15.69 8.79 -7.17
C ARG A 25 -16.24 10.08 -7.75
N LYS A 26 -15.38 11.06 -8.08
CA LYS A 26 -15.81 12.31 -8.74
C LYS A 26 -16.10 12.04 -10.21
N VAL A 27 -15.26 11.23 -10.87
CA VAL A 27 -15.48 10.78 -12.25
C VAL A 27 -16.77 9.96 -12.39
N ALA A 28 -17.06 9.11 -11.40
CA ALA A 28 -18.30 8.32 -11.35
C ALA A 28 -19.55 9.20 -11.32
N ARG A 29 -19.51 10.28 -10.52
CA ARG A 29 -20.56 11.30 -10.49
C ARG A 29 -20.69 12.03 -11.84
N LEU A 30 -19.56 12.39 -12.46
CA LEU A 30 -19.56 13.06 -13.78
C LEU A 30 -20.23 12.22 -14.87
N PHE A 31 -19.98 10.90 -14.88
CA PHE A 31 -20.53 9.99 -15.88
C PHE A 31 -21.83 9.30 -15.44
N ASN A 32 -22.39 9.67 -14.28
CA ASN A 32 -23.57 9.03 -13.69
C ASN A 32 -23.49 7.49 -13.63
N VAL A 33 -22.36 6.96 -13.18
CA VAL A 33 -22.10 5.52 -13.01
C VAL A 33 -21.58 5.21 -11.61
N SER A 34 -21.49 3.91 -11.29
CA SER A 34 -20.86 3.49 -10.04
C SER A 34 -19.35 3.75 -10.04
N ASN A 35 -18.78 4.00 -8.86
CA ASN A 35 -17.32 4.05 -8.69
C ASN A 35 -16.64 2.75 -9.17
N GLY A 36 -17.30 1.61 -8.99
CA GLY A 36 -16.82 0.32 -9.47
C GLY A 36 -16.69 0.26 -10.99
N THR A 37 -17.63 0.88 -11.72
CA THR A 37 -17.62 0.95 -13.19
C THR A 37 -16.42 1.75 -13.71
N ILE A 38 -16.16 2.92 -13.13
CA ILE A 38 -14.98 3.73 -13.47
C ILE A 38 -13.69 2.96 -13.24
N ILE A 39 -13.57 2.28 -12.10
CA ILE A 39 -12.42 1.42 -11.78
C ILE A 39 -12.23 0.34 -12.85
N CYS A 40 -13.31 -0.35 -13.24
CA CYS A 40 -13.24 -1.39 -14.28
C CYS A 40 -12.77 -0.82 -15.63
N TRP A 41 -13.24 0.36 -16.03
CA TRP A 41 -12.77 0.99 -17.26
C TRP A 41 -11.30 1.41 -17.16
N MET A 42 -10.89 2.05 -16.06
CA MET A 42 -9.49 2.43 -15.86
C MET A 42 -8.54 1.23 -15.94
N ARG A 43 -8.95 0.06 -15.40
CA ARG A 43 -8.23 -1.21 -15.54
C ARG A 43 -8.14 -1.67 -16.99
N LYS A 44 -9.28 -1.72 -17.70
CA LYS A 44 -9.34 -2.14 -19.12
C LYS A 44 -8.38 -1.32 -20.00
N PHE A 45 -8.19 -0.04 -19.67
CA PHE A 45 -7.36 0.87 -20.48
C PHE A 45 -5.97 1.14 -19.90
N HIS A 46 -5.58 0.47 -18.82
CA HIS A 46 -4.32 0.68 -18.11
C HIS A 46 -4.08 2.18 -17.83
N ILE A 47 -5.10 2.88 -17.33
CA ILE A 47 -4.97 4.28 -16.91
C ILE A 47 -4.42 4.27 -15.49
N SER A 48 -3.17 4.68 -15.34
CA SER A 48 -2.53 4.86 -14.03
C SER A 48 -3.35 5.79 -13.16
N ARG A 49 -3.53 5.41 -11.90
CA ARG A 49 -4.22 6.24 -10.92
C ARG A 49 -3.24 7.21 -10.32
N GLU A 50 -3.64 8.46 -10.18
CA GLU A 50 -2.79 9.42 -9.49
C GLU A 50 -2.72 9.02 -8.01
N PRO A 51 -1.52 8.80 -7.47
CA PRO A 51 -1.34 8.45 -6.05
C PRO A 51 -1.89 9.53 -5.10
N LYS A 52 -2.08 10.76 -5.62
CA LYS A 52 -2.26 11.99 -4.84
C LYS A 52 -3.60 12.11 -4.12
N LEU A 53 -4.67 11.43 -4.55
CA LEU A 53 -5.97 11.56 -3.88
C LEU A 53 -6.22 10.57 -2.73
N TYR A 54 -5.46 9.49 -2.63
CA TYR A 54 -5.63 8.52 -1.55
C TYR A 54 -4.87 8.96 -0.28
N LEU A 55 -3.76 9.68 -0.45
CA LEU A 55 -2.94 10.21 0.64
C LEU A 55 -3.64 11.32 1.45
N SER A 56 -4.74 11.91 0.99
CA SER A 56 -5.47 12.92 1.77
C SER A 56 -6.48 12.33 2.75
N ASN A 57 -6.81 11.05 2.65
CA ASN A 57 -7.74 10.38 3.57
C ASN A 57 -6.97 9.63 4.66
N SER A 58 -7.29 9.87 5.93
CA SER A 58 -6.52 9.34 7.08
C SER A 58 -6.22 7.82 7.02
N ASN A 59 -7.22 6.96 6.80
CA ASN A 59 -6.99 5.51 6.82
C ASN A 59 -6.38 4.95 5.53
N SER A 60 -6.94 5.30 4.35
CA SER A 60 -6.43 4.81 3.06
C SER A 60 -5.07 5.41 2.71
N GLY A 61 -4.81 6.65 3.14
CA GLY A 61 -3.56 7.35 2.91
C GLY A 61 -2.41 6.73 3.71
N ARG A 62 -2.64 6.35 4.97
CA ARG A 62 -1.65 5.63 5.80
C ARG A 62 -1.26 4.28 5.21
N GLY A 63 -2.25 3.52 4.74
CA GLY A 63 -2.00 2.25 4.05
C GLY A 63 -1.13 2.44 2.81
N ARG A 64 -1.51 3.37 1.94
CA ARG A 64 -0.76 3.66 0.71
C ARG A 64 0.64 4.23 0.97
N LEU A 65 0.82 5.01 2.04
CA LEU A 65 2.15 5.50 2.44
C LEU A 65 3.09 4.36 2.80
N CYS A 66 2.62 3.35 3.53
CA CYS A 66 3.42 2.14 3.81
C CYS A 66 3.68 1.35 2.53
N GLU A 67 2.72 1.23 1.61
CA GLU A 67 2.98 0.59 0.31
C GLU A 67 4.09 1.30 -0.47
N LEU A 68 3.98 2.62 -0.63
CA LEU A 68 5.00 3.43 -1.31
C LEU A 68 6.37 3.32 -0.62
N TYR A 69 6.37 3.30 0.72
CA TYR A 69 7.59 3.11 1.49
C TYR A 69 8.26 1.77 1.14
N ILE A 70 7.49 0.68 1.05
CA ILE A 70 8.05 -0.63 0.70
C ILE A 70 8.50 -0.68 -0.76
N VAL A 71 7.69 -0.18 -1.70
CA VAL A 71 7.99 -0.23 -3.15
C VAL A 71 9.30 0.49 -3.48
N GLU A 72 9.55 1.64 -2.85
CA GLU A 72 10.73 2.48 -3.14
C GLU A 72 11.94 2.18 -2.25
N HIS A 73 11.78 1.34 -1.21
CA HIS A 73 12.86 1.06 -0.26
C HIS A 73 13.97 0.20 -0.91
N PRO A 74 15.27 0.50 -0.65
CA PRO A 74 16.41 -0.15 -1.30
C PRO A 74 16.39 -1.67 -1.32
N TYR A 75 15.92 -2.29 -0.24
CA TYR A 75 15.78 -3.74 -0.13
C TYR A 75 14.77 -4.37 -1.10
N PHE A 76 13.68 -3.67 -1.43
CA PHE A 76 12.59 -4.23 -2.23
C PHE A 76 12.63 -3.75 -3.68
N THR A 77 13.07 -2.52 -3.92
CA THR A 77 12.85 -1.78 -5.16
C THR A 77 13.28 -2.52 -6.43
N MET A 78 14.37 -3.28 -6.38
CA MET A 78 14.86 -4.01 -7.55
C MET A 78 13.93 -5.15 -8.01
N HIS A 79 13.08 -5.66 -7.13
CA HIS A 79 12.30 -6.88 -7.34
C HIS A 79 10.81 -6.71 -7.04
N PHE A 80 10.36 -5.48 -6.80
CA PHE A 80 8.98 -5.20 -6.43
C PHE A 80 8.20 -4.63 -7.60
N LYS A 81 7.07 -5.27 -7.92
CA LYS A 81 6.06 -4.75 -8.84
C LYS A 81 4.86 -4.28 -8.02
N ASP A 82 4.68 -2.97 -7.93
CA ASP A 82 3.53 -2.34 -7.29
C ASP A 82 2.26 -2.65 -8.11
N LEU A 83 1.24 -3.23 -7.47
CA LEU A 83 -0.07 -3.43 -8.09
C LEU A 83 -1.11 -2.45 -7.57
N GLY A 84 -0.87 -1.81 -6.42
CA GLY A 84 -1.74 -0.79 -5.84
C GLY A 84 -1.87 0.45 -6.73
N GLU A 85 -0.86 0.78 -7.53
CA GLU A 85 -0.93 1.87 -8.51
C GLU A 85 -1.86 1.54 -9.70
N PHE A 86 -1.96 0.26 -10.07
CA PHE A 86 -2.69 -0.18 -11.27
C PHE A 86 -4.10 -0.68 -10.95
N ASP A 87 -4.29 -1.37 -9.82
CA ASP A 87 -5.53 -2.06 -9.47
C ASP A 87 -5.77 -2.11 -7.95
N ASP A 88 -6.50 -1.12 -7.42
CA ASP A 88 -6.98 -1.10 -6.01
C ASP A 88 -7.94 -2.24 -5.64
N LYS A 89 -8.36 -3.06 -6.62
CA LYS A 89 -9.14 -4.28 -6.40
C LYS A 89 -8.29 -5.54 -6.52
N SER A 90 -6.98 -5.42 -6.70
CA SER A 90 -6.08 -6.55 -6.59
C SER A 90 -6.26 -7.22 -5.23
N ARG A 91 -6.18 -8.55 -5.20
CA ARG A 91 -6.30 -9.31 -3.94
C ARG A 91 -5.06 -9.15 -3.05
N TYR A 92 -3.98 -8.62 -3.61
CA TYR A 92 -2.68 -8.43 -2.98
C TYR A 92 -2.02 -7.16 -3.48
N ASP A 93 -1.17 -6.56 -2.66
CA ASP A 93 -0.66 -5.20 -2.84
C ASP A 93 0.49 -5.14 -3.87
N GLY A 94 1.23 -6.24 -4.06
CA GLY A 94 2.29 -6.30 -5.06
C GLY A 94 2.85 -7.70 -5.31
N LEU A 95 3.85 -7.77 -6.18
CA LEU A 95 4.68 -8.95 -6.40
C LEU A 95 6.12 -8.62 -5.98
N TRP A 96 6.71 -9.43 -5.11
CA TRP A 96 8.12 -9.32 -4.71
C TRP A 96 8.85 -10.60 -5.13
N PHE A 97 9.83 -10.52 -6.02
CA PHE A 97 10.41 -11.69 -6.70
C PHE A 97 9.38 -12.59 -7.40
N GLY A 98 8.27 -12.01 -7.88
CA GLY A 98 7.16 -12.75 -8.47
C GLY A 98 6.18 -13.35 -7.44
N ASP A 99 6.52 -13.33 -6.15
CA ASP A 99 5.64 -13.81 -5.08
C ASP A 99 4.60 -12.77 -4.68
N ARG A 100 3.37 -13.23 -4.46
CA ARG A 100 2.25 -12.39 -4.01
C ARG A 100 2.49 -11.90 -2.59
N VAL A 101 2.39 -10.59 -2.37
CA VAL A 101 2.57 -10.00 -1.03
C VAL A 101 1.44 -9.08 -0.65
N ASN A 102 1.13 -9.04 0.65
CA ASN A 102 0.24 -8.04 1.24
C ASN A 102 1.03 -7.15 2.20
N ILE A 103 0.94 -5.85 1.98
CA ILE A 103 1.52 -4.81 2.81
C ILE A 103 0.45 -4.36 3.83
N LYS A 104 0.85 -4.20 5.09
CA LYS A 104 -0.04 -3.82 6.19
C LYS A 104 0.67 -2.81 7.08
N SER A 105 -0.04 -1.78 7.50
CA SER A 105 0.48 -0.78 8.45
C SER A 105 -0.26 -0.82 9.76
N SER A 106 0.45 -0.48 10.85
CA SER A 106 -0.13 -0.27 12.17
C SER A 106 0.50 0.96 12.80
N HIS A 107 -0.35 1.87 13.27
CA HIS A 107 0.00 3.12 13.96
C HIS A 107 -0.45 3.11 15.44
N SER A 108 -0.63 1.90 16.01
CA SER A 108 -1.09 1.71 17.39
C SER A 108 0.05 1.95 18.38
N LYS A 109 -0.21 2.63 19.50
CA LYS A 109 0.83 2.96 20.50
C LYS A 109 1.27 1.78 21.39
N LYS A 110 0.45 0.73 21.51
CA LYS A 110 0.66 -0.35 22.51
C LYS A 110 0.80 -1.74 21.90
N LYS A 111 -0.07 -2.09 20.95
CA LYS A 111 -0.14 -3.42 20.37
C LYS A 111 -0.29 -3.31 18.86
N PHE A 112 0.77 -3.68 18.13
CA PHE A 112 0.80 -3.61 16.68
C PHE A 112 0.14 -4.86 16.09
N THR A 113 -1.12 -4.71 15.67
CA THR A 113 -1.93 -5.82 15.16
C THR A 113 -2.36 -5.54 13.73
N PHE A 114 -2.07 -6.50 12.84
CA PHE A 114 -2.35 -6.45 11.42
C PHE A 114 -3.46 -7.45 11.10
N ARG A 115 -4.60 -6.96 10.63
CA ARG A 115 -5.77 -7.79 10.31
C ARG A 115 -5.55 -8.52 8.98
N ILE A 116 -5.79 -9.83 8.98
CA ILE A 116 -5.70 -10.68 7.79
C ILE A 116 -7.08 -11.22 7.41
N LYS A 117 -7.82 -11.81 8.36
CA LYS A 117 -9.13 -12.47 8.18
C LYS A 117 -9.28 -13.21 6.84
N LYS A 118 -8.54 -14.31 6.68
CA LYS A 118 -8.62 -15.18 5.50
C LYS A 118 -8.79 -16.64 5.90
N ILE A 119 -9.65 -17.37 5.18
CA ILE A 119 -9.81 -18.81 5.34
C ILE A 119 -8.53 -19.53 4.88
N LYS A 120 -7.99 -19.11 3.74
CA LYS A 120 -6.69 -19.52 3.19
C LYS A 120 -5.89 -18.29 2.78
N HIS A 121 -4.60 -18.27 3.09
CA HIS A 121 -3.73 -17.19 2.65
C HIS A 121 -3.61 -17.20 1.12
N ASP A 122 -3.85 -16.05 0.51
CA ASP A 122 -3.76 -15.78 -0.93
C ASP A 122 -2.43 -15.11 -1.32
N VAL A 123 -1.53 -14.96 -0.36
CA VAL A 123 -0.19 -14.35 -0.47
C VAL A 123 0.87 -15.27 0.14
N VAL A 124 2.11 -15.10 -0.30
CA VAL A 124 3.29 -15.80 0.23
C VAL A 124 3.86 -15.04 1.43
N TYR A 125 3.83 -13.72 1.41
CA TYR A 125 4.34 -12.87 2.50
C TYR A 125 3.35 -11.80 2.94
N TYR A 126 3.39 -11.48 4.23
CA TYR A 126 2.86 -10.25 4.81
C TYR A 126 4.03 -9.34 5.17
N ILE A 127 4.05 -8.14 4.59
CA ILE A 127 5.01 -7.08 4.91
C ILE A 127 4.32 -6.10 5.86
N CYS A 128 4.72 -6.10 7.12
CA CYS A 128 4.05 -5.37 8.19
C CYS A 128 4.90 -4.16 8.64
N CYS A 129 4.46 -2.95 8.30
CA CYS A 129 5.05 -1.69 8.76
C CYS A 129 4.52 -1.31 10.15
N ILE A 130 5.41 -1.13 11.11
CA ILE A 130 5.09 -0.55 12.41
C ILE A 130 5.48 0.93 12.40
N TYR A 131 4.53 1.79 12.72
CA TYR A 131 4.75 3.21 12.96
C TYR A 131 4.50 3.54 14.43
N ILE A 132 5.42 4.30 14.99
CA ILE A 132 5.21 5.05 16.24
C ILE A 132 5.16 6.51 15.80
N ASP A 133 3.93 7.04 15.66
CA ASP A 133 3.66 8.35 15.09
C ASP A 133 4.39 9.49 15.85
N GLU A 134 4.69 9.29 17.15
CA GLU A 134 5.47 10.22 17.98
C GLU A 134 6.95 10.30 17.60
N ILE A 135 7.51 9.24 16.99
CA ILE A 135 8.90 9.22 16.53
C ILE A 135 8.95 9.76 15.11
N ASP A 136 8.21 9.13 14.20
CA ASP A 136 8.12 9.52 12.81
C ASP A 136 6.84 8.94 12.18
N PRO A 137 5.90 9.78 11.74
CA PRO A 137 4.66 9.30 11.14
C PRO A 137 4.83 8.88 9.67
N LEU A 138 5.95 9.22 9.02
CA LEU A 138 6.22 8.90 7.61
C LEU A 138 7.10 7.68 7.41
N ILE A 139 8.04 7.44 8.34
CA ILE A 139 9.00 6.33 8.26
C ILE A 139 8.61 5.25 9.27
N PRO A 140 8.42 3.98 8.85
CA PRO A 140 8.20 2.90 9.79
C PRO A 140 9.35 2.79 10.79
N THR A 141 9.01 2.66 12.07
CA THR A 141 9.98 2.35 13.13
C THR A 141 10.60 0.97 12.91
N GLU A 142 9.82 0.02 12.40
CA GLU A 142 10.29 -1.31 12.01
C GLU A 142 9.41 -1.91 10.91
N VAL A 143 9.99 -2.80 10.10
CA VAL A 143 9.28 -3.57 9.07
C VAL A 143 9.52 -5.06 9.31
N PHE A 144 8.45 -5.85 9.29
CA PHE A 144 8.52 -7.31 9.37
C PHE A 144 8.13 -7.94 8.02
N ILE A 145 8.93 -8.89 7.52
CA ILE A 145 8.66 -9.65 6.30
C ILE A 145 8.30 -11.08 6.71
N ILE A 146 7.02 -11.32 6.96
CA ILE A 146 6.55 -12.55 7.61
C ILE A 146 5.98 -13.50 6.55
N PRO A 147 6.51 -14.73 6.41
CA PRO A 147 5.90 -15.73 5.55
C PRO A 147 4.46 -16.03 6.01
N ALA A 148 3.53 -16.10 5.06
CA ALA A 148 2.12 -16.36 5.35
C ALA A 148 1.92 -17.71 6.07
N LYS A 149 2.76 -18.71 5.77
CA LYS A 149 2.76 -20.02 6.46
C LYS A 149 3.06 -19.93 7.97
N ASN A 150 3.74 -18.87 8.40
CA ASN A 150 4.06 -18.60 9.81
C ASN A 150 3.03 -17.69 10.49
N SER A 151 2.03 -17.23 9.75
CA SER A 151 1.03 -16.25 10.20
C SER A 151 -0.28 -16.92 10.61
N PRO A 152 -0.98 -16.42 11.63
CA PRO A 152 -2.33 -16.86 11.93
C PRO A 152 -3.32 -16.36 10.86
N ARG A 153 -4.48 -17.03 10.78
CA ARG A 153 -5.54 -16.72 9.80
C ARG A 153 -6.36 -15.46 10.14
N THR A 154 -6.27 -14.99 11.37
CA THR A 154 -7.05 -13.85 11.90
C THR A 154 -6.26 -12.55 11.85
N SER A 155 -5.19 -12.44 12.63
CA SER A 155 -4.36 -11.24 12.74
C SER A 155 -2.94 -11.54 13.20
N ILE A 156 -1.95 -10.90 12.58
CA ILE A 156 -0.57 -10.90 13.08
C ILE A 156 -0.45 -9.84 14.18
N THR A 157 0.03 -10.22 15.36
CA THR A 157 0.45 -9.26 16.39
C THR A 157 1.96 -9.33 16.53
N ALA A 158 2.64 -8.21 16.30
CA ALA A 158 4.09 -8.10 16.44
C ALA A 158 4.46 -7.12 17.56
N THR A 159 5.61 -7.35 18.18
CA THR A 159 6.20 -6.43 19.16
C THR A 159 7.65 -6.09 18.77
N LEU A 160 8.11 -4.92 19.21
CA LEU A 160 9.46 -4.41 18.94
C LEU A 160 10.53 -4.99 19.89
N GLY A 161 10.14 -5.70 20.94
CA GLY A 161 11.08 -6.41 21.82
C GLY A 161 11.72 -7.64 21.17
N SER A 162 12.91 -8.02 21.64
CA SER A 162 13.66 -9.19 21.15
C SER A 162 12.91 -10.52 21.30
N LYS A 163 12.03 -10.63 22.30
CA LYS A 163 11.18 -11.81 22.55
C LYS A 163 9.97 -11.92 21.61
N SER A 164 9.84 -11.05 20.60
CA SER A 164 8.76 -11.13 19.62
C SER A 164 8.82 -12.44 18.82
N LYS A 165 7.69 -13.14 18.66
CA LYS A 165 7.57 -14.34 17.82
C LYS A 165 8.11 -14.14 16.39
N TYR A 166 8.08 -12.90 15.91
CA TYR A 166 8.48 -12.53 14.56
C TYR A 166 9.81 -11.78 14.52
N ALA A 167 10.60 -11.78 15.61
CA ALA A 167 11.87 -11.05 15.70
C ALA A 167 12.84 -11.40 14.55
N GLN A 168 12.93 -12.68 14.17
CA GLN A 168 13.77 -13.13 13.05
C GLN A 168 13.34 -12.62 11.68
N PHE A 169 12.14 -12.05 11.55
CA PHE A 169 11.60 -11.55 10.28
C PHE A 169 11.76 -10.03 10.12
N ARG A 170 12.51 -9.36 11.00
CA ARG A 170 12.74 -7.92 10.90
C ARG A 170 13.64 -7.58 9.72
N LEU A 171 13.24 -6.54 9.00
CA LEU A 171 14.04 -5.96 7.92
C LEU A 171 15.37 -5.40 8.45
N SER A 172 15.39 -4.89 9.70
CA SER A 172 16.60 -4.40 10.35
C SER A 172 17.73 -5.43 10.44
N LEU A 173 17.41 -6.74 10.48
CA LEU A 173 18.41 -7.83 10.49
C LEU A 173 19.09 -8.04 9.14
N LYS A 174 18.56 -7.44 8.06
CA LYS A 174 19.11 -7.50 6.70
C LYS A 174 20.05 -6.35 6.38
N ARG A 175 20.10 -5.32 7.24
CA ARG A 175 21.02 -4.19 7.14
C ARG A 175 22.47 -4.68 7.16
N GLY A 176 23.31 -4.11 6.31
CA GLY A 176 24.72 -4.46 6.16
C GLY A 176 24.97 -5.78 5.40
N LYS A 177 23.92 -6.53 5.06
CA LYS A 177 24.00 -7.77 4.27
C LYS A 177 23.36 -7.61 2.90
N GLU A 178 22.12 -7.13 2.87
CA GLU A 178 21.33 -7.03 1.63
C GLU A 178 21.13 -5.56 1.19
N PHE A 179 21.34 -4.61 2.10
CA PHE A 179 21.37 -3.18 1.80
C PHE A 179 22.17 -2.43 2.86
N THR A 180 22.67 -1.24 2.53
CA THR A 180 23.50 -0.45 3.45
C THR A 180 22.69 0.51 4.29
N ILE A 181 23.13 0.78 5.52
CA ILE A 181 22.54 1.79 6.41
C ILE A 181 22.55 3.18 5.74
N LYS A 182 23.60 3.50 4.99
CA LYS A 182 23.71 4.76 4.24
C LYS A 182 22.58 4.88 3.20
N SER A 183 22.36 3.83 2.39
CA SER A 183 21.31 3.84 1.37
C SER A 183 19.90 3.98 1.96
N GLU A 184 19.63 3.32 3.09
CA GLU A 184 18.35 3.44 3.81
C GLU A 184 18.13 4.85 4.38
N ARG A 185 19.17 5.46 4.94
CA ARG A 185 19.10 6.85 5.44
C ARG A 185 18.81 7.85 4.32
N GLU A 186 19.57 7.76 3.22
CA GLU A 186 19.36 8.62 2.05
C GLU A 186 17.95 8.43 1.46
N TYR A 187 17.46 7.19 1.44
CA TYR A 187 16.11 6.87 1.03
C TYR A 187 15.06 7.53 1.95
N ASN A 188 15.19 7.37 3.27
CA ASN A 188 14.24 7.94 4.24
C ASN A 188 14.15 9.48 4.10
N GLU A 189 15.28 10.16 3.90
CA GLU A 189 15.32 11.61 3.67
C GLU A 189 14.63 12.02 2.36
N LYS A 190 14.87 11.28 1.27
CA LYS A 190 14.18 11.50 -0.01
C LYS A 190 12.67 11.27 0.13
N PHE A 191 12.27 10.22 0.86
CA PHE A 191 10.88 9.87 1.07
C PHE A 191 10.12 10.97 1.82
N LYS A 192 10.71 11.53 2.88
CA LYS A 192 10.16 12.66 3.65
C LYS A 192 10.01 13.94 2.83
N LYS A 193 10.94 14.20 1.89
CA LYS A 193 10.84 15.35 0.98
C LYS A 193 9.73 15.16 -0.06
N LYS A 194 9.51 13.92 -0.51
CA LYS A 194 8.56 13.56 -1.57
C LYS A 194 7.13 13.46 -1.08
N TYR A 195 6.92 12.93 0.13
CA TYR A 195 5.59 12.61 0.66
C TYR A 195 5.28 13.38 1.95
N ARG A 196 3.98 13.52 2.24
CA ARG A 196 3.48 14.18 3.45
C ARG A 196 2.50 13.27 4.17
N TYR A 197 2.50 13.36 5.51
CA TYR A 197 1.62 12.54 6.32
C TYR A 197 0.16 13.01 6.15
N PRO A 198 -0.82 12.09 6.04
CA PRO A 198 -2.23 12.45 5.93
C PRO A 198 -2.71 13.05 7.24
N THR A 199 -2.99 14.35 7.26
CA THR A 199 -3.70 14.98 8.37
C THR A 199 -5.21 14.96 8.09
N LYS A 200 -6.04 14.75 9.12
CA LYS A 200 -7.47 14.99 8.99
C LYS A 200 -7.64 16.51 8.79
N LYS A 201 -8.13 16.91 7.61
CA LYS A 201 -8.81 18.21 7.48
C LYS A 201 -10.22 18.06 8.03
#